data_AF-A0A519BRB4-F1
#
_entry.id   AF-A0A519BRB4-F1
#
_cell.length_a   1.000
_cell.length_b   1.000
_cell.length_c   1.000
_cell.angle_alpha   90.00
_cell.angle_beta   90.00
_cell.angle_gamma   90.00
#
_symmetry.space_group_name_H-M   'P 1'
#
loop_
_entity.id
_entity.type
_entity.pdbx_description
1 polymer ?
#
loop_
_entity_poly.entity_id
_entity_poly.type
_entity_poly.pdbx_seq_one_letter_code
_entity_poly.pdbx_strand_id
1 'polypeptide(L)'
;ESDNVFLKAFEIGNSREKVILKESLKKIYFAQAEFIIEKDRRMAAKKIYEKIYSLELDLFEKDFVKEKLLLLYDRLGDIKEYYNLQKED
;
A
#
# COMPACT_ATOMS: atom_id res chain seq x y z
N GLU A 1 -0.39 8.05 -15.30
CA GLU A 1 0.02 7.36 -16.54
C GLU A 1 0.33 5.88 -16.30
N SER A 2 1.17 5.54 -15.32
CA SER A 2 1.50 4.15 -14.95
C SER A 2 0.28 3.28 -14.58
N ASP A 3 -0.70 3.83 -13.84
CA ASP A 3 -1.92 3.10 -13.49
C ASP A 3 -2.76 2.71 -14.73
N ASN A 4 -2.78 3.56 -15.77
CA ASN A 4 -3.51 3.27 -17.01
C ASN A 4 -2.82 2.19 -17.85
N VAL A 5 -1.48 2.15 -17.84
CA VAL A 5 -0.72 1.09 -18.53
C VAL A 5 -0.91 -0.24 -17.80
N PHE A 6 -0.90 -0.22 -16.46
CA PHE A 6 -1.19 -1.41 -15.66
C PHE A 6 -2.58 -1.96 -15.93
N LEU A 7 -3.61 -1.10 -15.95
CA LEU A 7 -4.99 -1.53 -16.23
C LEU A 7 -5.11 -2.19 -17.61
N LYS A 8 -4.51 -1.59 -18.65
CA LYS A 8 -4.49 -2.18 -19.99
C LYS A 8 -3.78 -3.54 -20.02
N ALA A 9 -2.63 -3.66 -19.37
CA ALA A 9 -1.90 -4.93 -19.28
C ALA A 9 -2.69 -5.99 -18.49
N PHE A 10 -3.37 -5.56 -17.43
CA PHE A 10 -4.21 -6.42 -16.60
C PHE A 10 -5.44 -6.91 -17.36
N GLU A 11 -6.11 -6.07 -18.15
CA GLU A 11 -7.28 -6.46 -18.95
C GLU A 11 -6.95 -7.53 -20.00
N ILE A 12 -5.79 -7.40 -20.65
CA ILE A 12 -5.35 -8.29 -21.74
C ILE A 12 -4.73 -9.59 -21.22
N GLY A 13 -4.21 -9.59 -19.99
CA GLY A 13 -3.51 -10.75 -19.42
C GLY A 13 -4.43 -11.93 -19.07
N ASN A 14 -3.87 -13.14 -19.17
CA ASN A 14 -4.53 -14.36 -18.67
C ASN A 14 -4.49 -14.43 -17.13
N SER A 15 -5.18 -15.40 -16.54
CA SER A 15 -5.31 -15.50 -15.07
C SER A 15 -3.96 -15.57 -14.33
N ARG A 16 -2.95 -16.22 -14.91
CA ARG A 16 -1.60 -16.33 -14.32
C ARG A 16 -0.85 -15.01 -14.42
N GLU A 17 -0.91 -14.35 -15.58
CA GLU A 17 -0.30 -13.04 -15.80
C GLU A 17 -0.91 -11.97 -14.90
N LYS A 18 -2.24 -12.01 -14.69
CA LYS A 18 -2.95 -11.13 -13.76
C LYS A 18 -2.44 -11.25 -12.33
N VAL A 19 -2.17 -12.47 -11.86
CA VAL A 19 -1.58 -12.70 -10.53
C VAL A 19 -0.16 -12.10 -10.45
N ILE A 20 0.68 -12.37 -11.45
CA ILE A 20 2.06 -11.83 -11.51
C ILE A 20 2.06 -10.30 -11.56
N LEU A 21 1.14 -9.71 -12.33
CA LEU A 21 0.97 -8.27 -12.43
C LEU A 21 0.55 -7.67 -11.08
N LYS A 22 -0.42 -8.26 -10.40
CA LYS A 22 -0.82 -7.83 -9.04
C LYS A 22 0.36 -7.86 -8.07
N GLU A 23 1.11 -8.96 -8.02
CA GLU A 23 2.29 -9.07 -7.15
C GLU A 23 3.37 -8.04 -7.48
N SER A 24 3.64 -7.82 -8.77
CA SER A 24 4.62 -6.83 -9.22
C SER A 24 4.20 -5.41 -8.84
N LEU A 25 2.91 -5.10 -8.98
CA LEU A 25 2.36 -3.80 -8.58
C LEU A 25 2.49 -3.58 -7.07
N LYS A 26 2.21 -4.60 -6.25
CA LYS A 26 2.42 -4.55 -4.79
C LYS A 26 3.87 -4.21 -4.45
N LYS A 27 4.83 -4.96 -5.03
CA LYS A 27 6.28 -4.72 -4.80
C LYS A 27 6.70 -3.30 -5.17
N ILE A 28 6.19 -2.76 -6.28
CA ILE A 28 6.47 -1.39 -6.70
C ILE A 28 5.95 -0.39 -5.66
N TYR A 29 4.73 -0.55 -5.17
CA TYR A 29 4.20 0.36 -4.16
C TYR A 29 4.95 0.28 -2.84
N PHE A 30 5.33 -0.93 -2.39
CA PHE A 30 6.16 -1.09 -1.19
C PHE A 30 7.51 -0.37 -1.33
N ALA A 31 8.21 -0.58 -2.45
CA ALA A 31 9.48 0.11 -2.71
C ALA A 31 9.33 1.64 -2.78
N GLN A 32 8.23 2.14 -3.37
CA GLN A 32 7.93 3.57 -3.39
C GLN A 32 7.67 4.12 -1.98
N ALA A 33 6.92 3.38 -1.17
CA ALA A 33 6.58 3.80 0.19
C ALA A 33 7.85 3.91 1.07
N GLU A 34 8.74 2.91 0.99
CA GLU A 34 10.02 2.90 1.70
C GLU A 34 10.91 4.07 1.27
N PHE A 35 11.08 4.27 -0.04
CA PHE A 35 11.87 5.39 -0.57
C PHE A 35 11.35 6.76 -0.12
N ILE A 36 10.04 6.90 0.05
CA ILE A 36 9.42 8.15 0.49
C ILE A 36 9.57 8.34 2.00
N ILE A 37 9.53 7.26 2.78
CA ILE A 37 9.86 7.30 4.21
C ILE A 37 11.31 7.71 4.43
N GLU A 38 12.26 7.17 3.65
CA GLU A 38 13.68 7.55 3.73
C GLU A 38 13.91 9.05 3.48
N LYS A 39 13.00 9.68 2.73
CA LYS A 39 13.01 11.12 2.45
C LYS A 39 12.23 11.96 3.47
N ASP A 40 11.81 11.35 4.58
CA ASP A 40 10.98 11.93 5.64
C ASP A 40 9.65 12.56 5.15
N ARG A 41 9.15 12.12 4.00
CA ARG A 41 7.90 12.61 3.40
C ARG A 41 6.70 11.82 3.93
N ARG A 42 6.46 11.89 5.23
CA ARG A 42 5.48 11.06 5.97
C ARG A 42 4.07 11.12 5.39
N MET A 43 3.58 12.30 5.01
CA MET A 43 2.24 12.45 4.41
C MET A 43 2.11 11.75 3.05
N ALA A 44 3.18 11.73 2.25
CA ALA A 44 3.19 11.02 0.98
C ALA A 44 3.31 9.50 1.20
N ALA A 45 4.13 9.07 2.16
CA ALA A 45 4.26 7.66 2.53
C ALA A 45 2.91 7.10 3.00
N LYS A 46 2.20 7.85 3.86
CA LYS A 46 0.85 7.50 4.34
C LYS A 46 -0.10 7.18 3.19
N LYS A 47 -0.21 8.08 2.22
CA LYS A 47 -1.09 7.88 1.05
C LYS A 47 -0.74 6.62 0.25
N ILE A 48 0.54 6.28 0.15
CA ILE A 48 0.95 5.06 -0.54
C ILE A 48 0.60 3.83 0.29
N TYR A 49 0.87 3.81 1.59
CA TYR A 49 0.49 2.69 2.44
C TYR A 49 -1.03 2.51 2.51
N GLU A 50 -1.83 3.59 2.51
CA GLU A 50 -3.29 3.52 2.40
C GLU A 50 -3.71 2.87 1.07
N LYS A 51 -3.05 3.26 -0.03
CA LYS A 51 -3.28 2.62 -1.34
C LYS A 51 -2.91 1.14 -1.31
N ILE A 52 -1.78 0.76 -0.71
CA ILE A 52 -1.38 -0.64 -0.55
C ILE A 52 -2.39 -1.41 0.31
N TYR A 53 -2.87 -0.84 1.41
CA TYR A 53 -3.83 -1.47 2.32
C TYR A 53 -5.18 -1.75 1.64
N SER A 54 -5.54 -0.97 0.62
CA SER A 54 -6.73 -1.22 -0.22
C SER A 54 -6.55 -2.35 -1.26
N LEU A 55 -5.34 -2.89 -1.42
CA LEU A 55 -5.06 -4.01 -2.33
C LEU A 55 -5.32 -5.36 -1.65
N GLU A 56 -5.34 -6.41 -2.48
CA GLU A 56 -5.39 -7.79 -2.02
C GLU A 56 -4.03 -8.19 -1.44
N LEU A 57 -3.92 -8.11 -0.11
CA LEU A 57 -2.73 -8.45 0.66
C LEU A 57 -2.90 -9.81 1.33
N ASP A 58 -1.81 -10.55 1.46
CA ASP A 58 -1.79 -11.68 2.40
C ASP A 58 -1.77 -11.18 3.86
N LEU A 59 -1.94 -12.09 4.82
CA LEU A 59 -2.00 -11.73 6.24
C LEU A 59 -0.72 -11.03 6.72
N PHE A 60 0.46 -11.50 6.30
CA PHE A 60 1.74 -10.93 6.70
C PHE A 60 1.94 -9.54 6.10
N GLU A 61 1.61 -9.37 4.82
CA GLU A 61 1.63 -8.08 4.12
C GLU A 61 0.65 -7.09 4.77
N LYS A 62 -0.55 -7.55 5.11
CA LYS A 62 -1.58 -6.72 5.73
C LYS A 62 -1.15 -6.24 7.11
N ASP A 63 -0.61 -7.13 7.95
CA ASP A 63 -0.10 -6.79 9.27
C ASP A 63 1.07 -5.80 9.17
N PHE A 64 2.01 -6.04 8.24
CA PHE A 64 3.12 -5.12 8.01
C PHE A 64 2.64 -3.73 7.59
N VAL A 65 1.69 -3.62 6.65
CA VAL A 65 1.14 -2.34 6.22
C VAL A 65 0.36 -1.66 7.34
N LYS A 66 -0.41 -2.42 8.12
CA LYS A 66 -1.16 -1.94 9.30
C LYS A 66 -0.20 -1.31 10.32
N GLU A 67 0.89 -1.99 10.66
CA GLU A 67 1.92 -1.45 11.56
C GLU A 67 2.53 -0.13 11.04
N LYS A 68 2.88 -0.07 9.74
CA LYS A 68 3.43 1.15 9.14
C LYS A 68 2.41 2.30 9.15
N LEU A 69 1.15 2.03 8.86
CA LEU A 69 0.08 3.03 8.91
C LEU A 69 -0.15 3.55 10.32
N LEU A 70 -0.21 2.68 11.33
CA LEU A 70 -0.34 3.08 12.73
C LEU A 70 0.80 4.02 13.16
N LEU A 71 2.04 3.67 12.83
CA LEU A 71 3.21 4.53 13.11
C LEU A 71 3.13 5.89 12.39
N LEU A 72 2.63 5.91 11.16
CA LEU A 72 2.49 7.15 10.39
C LEU A 72 1.35 8.02 10.93
N TYR A 73 0.21 7.43 11.29
CA TYR A 73 -0.92 8.14 11.87
C TYR A 73 -0.57 8.75 13.23
N ASP A 74 0.12 8.00 14.09
CA ASP A 74 0.60 8.51 15.37
C ASP A 74 1.54 9.71 15.18
N ARG A 75 2.53 9.60 14.29
CA ARG A 75 3.49 10.68 13.99
C ARG A 75 2.88 11.91 13.32
N LEU A 76 1.74 11.76 12.64
CA LEU A 76 1.04 12.84 11.95
C LEU A 76 -0.09 13.44 12.79
N GLY A 77 -0.44 12.83 13.94
CA GLY A 77 -1.57 13.24 14.77
C GLY A 77 -2.94 12.82 14.22
N ASP A 78 -2.98 11.85 13.32
CA ASP A 78 -4.21 11.29 12.72
C ASP A 78 -4.87 10.28 13.69
N ILE A 79 -5.25 10.77 14.88
CA ILE A 79 -5.68 9.95 16.03
C ILE A 79 -6.93 9.12 15.72
N LYS A 80 -7.86 9.67 14.93
CA LYS A 80 -9.11 8.99 14.57
C LYS A 80 -8.82 7.78 13.68
N GLU A 81 -8.01 7.96 12.65
CA GLU A 81 -7.59 6.93 11.71
C GLU A 81 -6.79 5.84 12.43
N TYR A 82 -5.92 6.23 13.36
CA TYR A 82 -5.19 5.30 14.22
C TYR A 82 -6.13 4.35 14.98
N TYR A 83 -7.10 4.89 15.72
CA TYR A 83 -8.02 4.05 16.51
C TYR A 83 -8.97 3.24 15.64
N ASN A 84 -9.35 3.74 14.46
CA ASN A 84 -10.16 2.99 13.52
C ASN A 84 -9.40 1.78 13.00
N LEU A 85 -8.15 1.98 12.57
CA LEU A 85 -7.30 0.92 12.05
C LEU A 85 -6.92 -0.09 13.15
N GLN A 86 -6.72 0.36 14.39
CA GLN A 86 -6.42 -0.52 15.52
C GLN A 86 -7.59 -1.46 15.86
N LYS A 87 -8.83 -1.04 15.61
CA LYS A 87 -10.05 -1.82 15.90
C LYS A 87 -10.42 -2.80 14.78
N GLU A 88 -9.83 -2.68 13.60
CA GLU A 88 -9.99 -3.66 12.53
C GLU A 88 -9.17 -4.92 12.86
N ASP A 89 -9.74 -5.82 13.65
CA ASP A 89 -9.28 -7.22 13.80
C ASP A 89 -10.24 -8.18 13.09
#